data_AF-A0A953IIG1-F1
#
_entry.id   AF-A0A953IIG1-F1
#
_cell.length_a   1.000
_cell.length_b   1.000
_cell.length_c   1.000
_cell.angle_alpha   90.00
_cell.angle_beta   90.00
_cell.angle_gamma   90.00
#
_symmetry.space_group_name_H-M   'P 1'
#
loop_
_entity.id
_entity.type
_entity.pdbx_description
1 polymer ?
#
loop_
_entity_poly.entity_id
_entity_poly.type
_entity_poly.pdbx_seq_one_letter_code
_entity_poly.pdbx_strand_id
1 'polypeptide(L)'
;MRMLYVLRVVIVSIEALVLAGTWLAFLYFGSELESLATSLSLNNEILNYLMLMPTALAVWIIKEARVLLQEDKETVRILTEWADYWKLKAHTWASLGYALVFACMSLMPWAAKSGIGTGTGLLLFIASIVGQLSLAISVYAARIRVNEIIAHAKAL
;
A
#
# COMPACT_ATOMS: atom_id res chain seq x y z
N MET A 1 13.94 15.92 15.27
CA MET A 1 14.28 14.48 15.21
C MET A 1 13.11 13.57 14.81
N ARG A 2 11.92 13.68 15.41
CA ARG A 2 10.75 12.85 15.03
C ARG A 2 10.31 13.04 13.56
N MET A 3 10.30 14.27 13.04
CA MET A 3 9.93 14.54 11.64
C MET A 3 10.90 13.92 10.62
N LEU A 4 12.21 13.92 10.92
CA LEU A 4 13.22 13.25 10.08
C LEU A 4 13.06 11.74 10.08
N TYR A 5 12.63 11.15 11.20
CA TYR A 5 12.32 9.72 11.27
C TYR A 5 11.12 9.37 10.38
N VAL A 6 10.03 10.14 10.46
CA VAL A 6 8.87 9.95 9.57
C VAL A 6 9.27 10.10 8.11
N LEU A 7 10.05 11.14 7.78
CA LEU A 7 10.52 11.36 6.41
C LEU A 7 11.38 10.19 5.90
N ARG A 8 12.29 9.68 6.74
CA ARG A 8 13.11 8.50 6.41
C ARG A 8 12.25 7.26 6.22
N VAL A 9 11.25 7.06 7.08
CA VAL A 9 10.32 5.93 6.97
C VAL A 9 9.54 6.00 5.66
N VAL A 10 9.13 7.18 5.23
CA VAL A 10 8.43 7.37 3.95
C VAL A 10 9.41 7.13 2.78
N ILE A 11 10.56 7.80 2.76
CA ILE A 11 11.52 7.75 1.64
C ILE A 11 12.22 6.40 1.49
N VAL A 12 12.57 5.74 2.61
CA VAL A 12 13.28 4.45 2.64
C VAL A 12 12.27 3.34 2.97
N SER A 13 11.17 3.32 2.23
CA SER A 13 10.14 2.30 2.31
C SER A 13 10.19 1.41 1.06
N ILE A 14 9.71 0.18 1.18
CA ILE A 14 9.55 -0.72 0.02
C ILE A 14 8.56 -0.10 -0.97
N GLU A 15 7.57 0.61 -0.46
CA GLU A 15 6.56 1.34 -1.20
C GLU A 15 7.17 2.47 -2.05
N ALA A 16 8.12 3.23 -1.50
CA ALA A 16 8.88 4.23 -2.25
C ALA A 16 9.76 3.58 -3.33
N LEU A 17 10.34 2.41 -3.07
CA LEU A 17 11.08 1.65 -4.08
C LEU A 17 10.17 1.17 -5.22
N VAL A 18 8.94 0.73 -4.92
CA VAL A 18 7.96 0.35 -5.95
C VAL A 18 7.61 1.56 -6.82
N LEU A 19 7.38 2.74 -6.23
CA LEU A 19 7.11 3.97 -7.01
C LEU A 19 8.31 4.38 -7.87
N ALA A 20 9.53 4.36 -7.31
CA ALA A 20 10.74 4.69 -8.05
C ALA A 20 11.00 3.70 -9.19
N GLY A 21 10.80 2.39 -8.94
CA GLY A 21 10.88 1.35 -9.96
C GLY A 21 9.84 1.52 -11.06
N THR A 22 8.62 1.92 -10.71
CA THR A 22 7.56 2.22 -11.67
C THR A 22 7.93 3.41 -12.55
N TRP A 23 8.48 4.47 -11.96
CA TRP A 23 8.95 5.65 -12.69
C TRP A 23 10.08 5.30 -13.67
N LEU A 24 11.07 4.51 -13.23
CA LEU A 24 12.14 4.04 -14.09
C LEU A 24 11.61 3.13 -15.20
N ALA A 25 10.69 2.22 -14.88
CA ALA A 25 10.07 1.35 -15.87
C ALA A 25 9.32 2.16 -16.94
N PHE A 26 8.62 3.21 -16.55
CA PHE A 26 7.94 4.11 -17.49
C PHE A 26 8.91 4.80 -18.46
N LEU A 27 10.06 5.28 -17.97
CA LEU A 27 11.04 5.99 -18.79
C LEU A 27 11.80 5.08 -19.77
N TYR A 28 12.16 3.87 -19.34
CA TYR A 28 13.03 2.99 -20.12
C TYR A 28 12.30 1.89 -20.90
N PHE A 29 11.12 1.45 -20.44
CA PHE A 29 10.43 0.27 -20.97
C PHE A 29 9.05 0.58 -21.57
N GLY A 30 8.76 1.85 -21.87
CA GLY A 30 7.46 2.26 -22.42
C GLY A 30 7.03 1.48 -23.68
N SER A 31 7.95 1.25 -24.62
CA SER A 31 7.69 0.48 -25.85
C SER A 31 7.42 -1.00 -25.59
N GLU A 32 8.18 -1.61 -24.68
CA GLU A 32 8.02 -3.01 -24.29
C GLU A 32 6.69 -3.23 -23.57
N LEU A 33 6.30 -2.28 -22.71
CA LEU A 33 5.03 -2.32 -22.00
C LEU A 33 3.84 -2.18 -22.96
N GLU A 34 3.94 -1.35 -23.99
CA GLU A 34 2.90 -1.24 -25.03
C GLU A 34 2.77 -2.54 -25.84
N SER A 35 3.92 -3.14 -26.20
CA SER A 35 3.95 -4.45 -26.86
C SER A 35 3.35 -5.56 -25.97
N LEU A 36 3.67 -5.55 -24.67
CA LEU A 36 3.09 -6.50 -23.71
C LEU A 36 1.58 -6.29 -23.58
N ALA A 37 1.13 -5.05 -23.42
CA ALA A 37 -0.29 -4.74 -23.28
C ALA A 37 -1.11 -5.14 -24.52
N THR A 38 -0.56 -4.96 -25.72
CA THR A 38 -1.21 -5.39 -26.97
C THR A 38 -1.15 -6.90 -27.21
N SER A 39 -0.08 -7.57 -26.76
CA SER A 39 0.05 -9.04 -26.83
C SER A 39 -0.84 -9.77 -25.84
N LEU A 40 -1.10 -9.17 -24.67
CA LEU A 40 -2.10 -9.61 -23.73
C LEU A 40 -3.47 -9.25 -24.33
N SER A 41 -3.98 -10.12 -25.21
CA SER A 41 -5.36 -10.10 -25.74
C SER A 41 -6.38 -10.37 -24.62
N LEU A 42 -6.35 -9.53 -23.59
CA LEU A 42 -7.20 -9.63 -22.42
C LEU A 42 -8.57 -9.06 -22.74
N ASN A 43 -9.60 -9.74 -22.24
CA ASN A 43 -10.95 -9.23 -22.33
C ASN A 43 -11.06 -7.91 -21.54
N ASN A 44 -11.38 -6.82 -22.25
CA ASN A 44 -11.56 -5.47 -21.70
C ASN A 44 -12.54 -5.43 -20.52
N GLU A 45 -13.53 -6.31 -20.50
CA GLU A 45 -14.52 -6.39 -19.44
C GLU A 45 -13.90 -6.93 -18.14
N ILE A 46 -13.07 -7.98 -18.22
CA ILE A 46 -12.35 -8.55 -17.08
C ILE A 46 -11.33 -7.55 -16.54
N LEU A 47 -10.64 -6.83 -17.42
CA LEU A 47 -9.66 -5.81 -17.05
C LEU A 47 -10.29 -4.69 -16.22
N ASN A 48 -11.49 -4.24 -16.58
CA ASN A 48 -12.21 -3.20 -15.82
C ASN A 48 -12.51 -3.64 -14.38
N TYR A 49 -12.87 -4.90 -14.16
CA TYR A 49 -13.06 -5.42 -12.81
C TYR A 49 -11.74 -5.63 -12.06
N LEU A 50 -10.68 -6.06 -12.76
CA LEU A 50 -9.36 -6.25 -12.16
C LEU A 50 -8.81 -4.94 -11.60
N MET A 51 -9.07 -3.79 -12.24
CA MET A 51 -8.68 -2.45 -11.76
C MET A 51 -9.23 -2.09 -10.37
N LEU A 52 -10.31 -2.75 -9.93
CA LEU A 52 -10.87 -2.55 -8.60
C LEU A 52 -10.13 -3.33 -7.52
N MET A 53 -9.31 -4.32 -7.89
CA MET A 53 -8.58 -5.16 -6.95
C MET A 53 -7.60 -4.36 -6.06
N PRO A 54 -6.74 -3.46 -6.60
CA PRO A 54 -5.89 -2.60 -5.76
C PRO A 54 -6.71 -1.70 -4.84
N THR A 55 -7.87 -1.21 -5.30
CA THR A 55 -8.77 -0.39 -4.49
C THR A 55 -9.39 -1.20 -3.35
N ALA A 56 -9.80 -2.45 -3.61
CA ALA A 56 -10.31 -3.35 -2.59
C ALA A 56 -9.24 -3.67 -1.52
N LEU A 57 -7.99 -3.89 -1.96
CA LEU A 57 -6.85 -4.05 -1.04
C LEU A 57 -6.60 -2.79 -0.21
N ALA A 58 -6.70 -1.60 -0.82
CA ALA A 58 -6.56 -0.34 -0.10
C ALA A 58 -7.63 -0.19 0.99
N VAL A 59 -8.89 -0.52 0.70
CA VAL A 59 -9.98 -0.49 1.68
C VAL A 59 -9.71 -1.48 2.83
N TRP A 60 -9.21 -2.67 2.53
CA TRP A 60 -8.81 -3.65 3.55
C TRP A 60 -7.67 -3.13 4.43
N ILE A 61 -6.63 -2.53 3.83
CA ILE A 61 -5.51 -1.91 4.54
C ILE A 61 -6.00 -0.78 5.45
N ILE A 62 -6.90 0.08 4.97
CA ILE A 62 -7.48 1.18 5.76
C ILE A 62 -8.25 0.62 6.96
N LYS A 63 -9.03 -0.45 6.75
CA LYS A 63 -9.77 -1.10 7.84
C LYS A 63 -8.83 -1.63 8.92
N GLU A 64 -7.78 -2.36 8.55
CA GLU A 64 -6.82 -2.90 9.52
C GLU A 64 -5.99 -1.81 10.20
N ALA A 65 -5.51 -0.83 9.44
CA ALA A 65 -4.81 0.33 10.00
C ALA A 65 -5.69 1.10 11.01
N ARG A 66 -6.99 1.21 10.75
CA ARG A 66 -7.94 1.83 11.68
C ARG A 66 -8.09 1.01 12.97
N VAL A 67 -8.18 -0.32 12.88
CA VAL A 67 -8.23 -1.20 14.05
C VAL A 67 -6.97 -1.01 14.90
N LEU A 68 -5.78 -0.95 14.28
CA LEU A 68 -4.52 -0.70 14.98
C LEU A 68 -4.42 0.68 15.64
N LEU A 69 -5.14 1.67 15.14
CA LEU A 69 -5.13 3.04 15.66
C LEU A 69 -6.26 3.33 16.66
N GLN A 70 -7.32 2.51 16.66
CA GLN A 70 -8.53 2.69 17.47
C GLN A 70 -8.76 1.50 18.41
N GLU A 71 -7.73 1.13 19.16
CA GLU A 71 -7.90 0.06 20.16
C GLU A 71 -8.66 0.54 21.42
N ASP A 72 -9.20 -0.42 22.17
CA ASP A 72 -9.96 -0.19 23.40
C ASP A 72 -9.16 0.61 24.45
N LYS A 73 -9.87 1.30 25.36
CA LYS A 73 -9.23 2.16 26.39
C LYS A 73 -8.15 1.44 27.21
N GLU A 74 -8.31 0.15 27.47
CA GLU A 74 -7.29 -0.67 28.15
C GLU A 74 -6.07 -0.90 27.28
N THR A 75 -6.28 -1.23 26.00
CA THR A 75 -5.19 -1.49 25.07
C THR A 75 -4.41 -0.23 24.72
N VAL A 76 -5.10 0.91 24.60
CA VAL A 76 -4.46 2.23 24.45
C VAL A 76 -3.57 2.53 25.64
N ARG A 77 -3.98 2.19 26.86
CA ARG A 77 -3.15 2.39 28.06
C ARG A 77 -1.87 1.56 28.00
N ILE A 78 -1.98 0.26 27.69
CA ILE A 78 -0.84 -0.66 27.51
C ILE A 78 0.10 -0.16 26.40
N LEU A 79 -0.47 0.27 25.27
CA LEU A 79 0.30 0.78 24.14
C LEU A 79 0.93 2.15 24.41
N THR A 80 0.31 3.02 25.20
CA THR A 80 0.94 4.31 25.59
C THR A 80 2.13 4.13 26.51
N GLU A 81 2.17 3.04 27.28
CA GLU A 81 3.35 2.66 28.08
C GLU A 81 4.48 2.08 27.19
N TRP A 82 4.16 1.61 25.98
CA TRP A 82 5.16 1.14 25.03
C TRP A 82 5.90 2.30 24.37
N ALA A 83 7.19 2.45 24.71
CA ALA A 83 8.05 3.55 24.26
C ALA A 83 8.15 3.72 22.72
N ASP A 84 7.88 2.66 21.95
CA ASP A 84 7.95 2.67 20.47
C ASP A 84 6.59 2.81 19.78
N TYR A 85 5.48 2.97 20.53
CA TYR A 85 4.15 3.12 19.96
C TYR A 85 4.03 4.31 19.00
N TRP A 86 4.77 5.40 19.24
CA TRP A 86 4.81 6.55 18.35
C TRP A 86 5.42 6.22 16.97
N LYS A 87 6.37 5.27 16.91
CA LYS A 87 6.95 4.80 15.64
C LYS A 87 5.91 3.98 14.89
N LEU A 88 5.21 3.06 15.58
CA LEU A 88 4.14 2.28 14.98
C LEU A 88 3.09 3.20 14.34
N LYS A 89 2.62 4.20 15.08
CA LYS A 89 1.66 5.20 14.57
C LYS A 89 2.17 5.91 13.31
N ALA A 90 3.45 6.32 13.29
CA ALA A 90 4.05 6.95 12.12
C ALA A 90 4.09 6.01 10.91
N HIS A 91 4.47 4.74 11.10
CA HIS A 91 4.46 3.73 10.03
C HIS A 91 3.03 3.47 9.51
N THR A 92 2.04 3.32 10.40
CA THR A 92 0.64 3.12 10.00
C THR A 92 0.09 4.29 9.18
N TRP A 93 0.39 5.54 9.56
CA TRP A 93 0.00 6.71 8.78
C TRP A 93 0.71 6.78 7.42
N ALA A 94 1.99 6.43 7.37
CA ALA A 94 2.72 6.35 6.10
C ALA A 94 2.11 5.29 5.18
N SER A 95 1.81 4.10 5.71
CA SER A 95 1.17 3.01 4.95
C SER A 95 -0.21 3.41 4.44
N LEU A 96 -1.01 4.14 5.22
CA LEU A 96 -2.30 4.69 4.77
C LEU A 96 -2.12 5.67 3.60
N GLY A 97 -1.12 6.55 3.67
CA GLY A 97 -0.79 7.48 2.59
C GLY A 97 -0.43 6.75 1.30
N TYR A 98 0.45 5.75 1.39
CA TYR A 98 0.83 4.93 0.23
C TYR A 98 -0.32 4.10 -0.32
N ALA A 99 -1.18 3.53 0.53
CA ALA A 99 -2.36 2.80 0.10
C ALA A 99 -3.31 3.68 -0.73
N LEU A 100 -3.45 4.97 -0.35
CA LEU A 100 -4.22 5.93 -1.12
C LEU A 100 -3.55 6.21 -2.48
N VAL A 101 -2.23 6.44 -2.50
CA VAL A 101 -1.48 6.70 -3.73
C VAL A 101 -1.62 5.55 -4.72
N PHE A 102 -1.40 4.31 -4.29
CA PHE A 102 -1.53 3.14 -5.17
C PHE A 102 -2.97 2.91 -5.62
N ALA A 103 -3.98 3.21 -4.79
CA ALA A 103 -5.38 3.16 -5.23
C ALA A 103 -5.71 4.23 -6.28
N CYS A 104 -5.18 5.45 -6.13
CA CYS A 104 -5.32 6.49 -7.14
C CYS A 104 -4.62 6.11 -8.46
N MET A 105 -3.43 5.49 -8.37
CA MET A 105 -2.69 5.01 -9.54
C MET A 105 -3.47 3.94 -10.32
N SER A 106 -4.14 3.00 -9.64
CA SER A 106 -4.94 1.97 -10.33
C SER A 106 -6.20 2.52 -10.99
N LEU A 107 -6.77 3.61 -10.45
CA LEU A 107 -7.96 4.25 -11.00
C LEU A 107 -7.65 5.26 -12.11
N MET A 108 -6.40 5.75 -12.20
CA MET A 108 -6.00 6.76 -13.18
C MET A 108 -6.23 6.33 -14.65
N PRO A 109 -5.89 5.10 -15.09
CA PRO A 109 -6.13 4.68 -16.47
C PRO A 109 -7.63 4.52 -16.79
N TRP A 110 -8.45 4.23 -15.77
CA TRP A 110 -9.91 4.20 -15.90
C TRP A 110 -10.48 5.61 -16.05
N ALA A 111 -10.04 6.57 -15.21
CA ALA A 111 -10.44 7.97 -15.30
C ALA A 111 -10.01 8.62 -16.64
N ALA A 112 -8.85 8.22 -17.17
CA ALA A 112 -8.35 8.68 -18.47
C ALA A 112 -9.02 8.01 -19.68
N LYS A 113 -9.95 7.05 -19.47
CA LYS A 113 -10.56 6.21 -20.52
C LYS A 113 -9.55 5.46 -21.40
N SER A 114 -8.30 5.35 -20.95
CA SER A 114 -7.22 4.67 -21.66
C SER A 114 -7.22 3.15 -21.36
N GLY A 115 -7.73 2.74 -20.20
CA GLY A 115 -7.84 1.34 -19.79
C GLY A 115 -6.48 0.69 -19.46
N ILE A 116 -6.49 -0.62 -19.17
CA ILE A 116 -5.26 -1.43 -18.95
C ILE A 116 -4.60 -1.83 -20.29
N GLY A 117 -5.34 -1.77 -21.40
CA GLY A 117 -4.84 -2.17 -22.72
C GLY A 117 -3.71 -1.30 -23.28
N THR A 118 -3.35 -0.20 -22.60
CA THR A 118 -2.17 0.60 -22.90
C THR A 118 -1.01 0.23 -21.97
N GLY A 119 0.22 0.33 -22.45
CA GLY A 119 1.42 0.01 -21.66
C GLY A 119 1.52 0.82 -20.37
N THR A 120 1.05 2.07 -20.41
CA THR A 120 0.97 2.93 -19.22
C THR A 120 -0.09 2.42 -18.24
N GLY A 121 -1.27 2.01 -18.72
CA GLY A 121 -2.33 1.46 -17.88
C GLY A 121 -1.93 0.15 -17.22
N LEU A 122 -1.30 -0.75 -17.97
CA LEU A 122 -0.75 -2.01 -17.47
C LEU A 122 0.32 -1.79 -16.40
N LEU A 123 1.26 -0.86 -16.65
CA LEU A 123 2.31 -0.53 -15.70
C LEU A 123 1.73 0.01 -14.38
N LEU A 124 0.81 0.97 -14.45
CA LEU A 124 0.17 1.55 -13.27
C LEU A 124 -0.62 0.49 -12.50
N PHE A 125 -1.29 -0.43 -13.20
CA PHE A 125 -2.00 -1.54 -12.58
C PHE A 125 -1.08 -2.49 -11.83
N ILE A 126 0.00 -2.96 -12.47
CA ILE A 126 0.98 -3.88 -11.86
C ILE A 126 1.65 -3.21 -10.66
N ALA A 127 2.11 -1.97 -10.82
CA ALA A 127 2.72 -1.19 -9.75
C ALA A 127 1.78 -1.04 -8.54
N SER A 128 0.49 -0.78 -8.81
CA SER A 128 -0.51 -0.64 -7.76
C SER A 128 -0.75 -1.95 -7.03
N ILE A 129 -0.84 -3.10 -7.72
CA ILE A 129 -0.97 -4.42 -7.07
C ILE A 129 0.25 -4.71 -6.20
N VAL A 130 1.45 -4.59 -6.76
CA VAL A 130 2.70 -4.91 -6.04
C VAL A 130 2.88 -4.00 -4.83
N GLY A 131 2.56 -2.71 -4.98
CA GLY A 131 2.57 -1.74 -3.88
C GLY A 131 1.56 -2.06 -2.78
N GLN A 132 0.31 -2.35 -3.15
CA GLN A 132 -0.74 -2.72 -2.18
C GLN A 132 -0.46 -4.04 -1.47
N LEU A 133 0.10 -5.05 -2.17
CA LEU A 133 0.48 -6.31 -1.54
C LEU A 133 1.63 -6.13 -0.53
N SER A 134 2.63 -5.31 -0.89
CA SER A 134 3.74 -4.98 0.01
C SER A 134 3.22 -4.29 1.28
N LEU A 135 2.31 -3.32 1.11
CA LEU A 135 1.63 -2.65 2.22
C LEU A 135 0.82 -3.62 3.08
N ALA A 136 0.06 -4.53 2.46
CA ALA A 136 -0.75 -5.50 3.16
C ALA A 136 0.10 -6.40 4.07
N ILE A 137 1.26 -6.85 3.59
CA ILE A 137 2.23 -7.64 4.38
C ILE A 137 2.75 -6.81 5.56
N SER A 138 3.15 -5.55 5.33
CA SER A 138 3.64 -4.65 6.37
C SER A 138 2.60 -4.42 7.48
N VAL A 139 1.36 -4.14 7.11
CA VAL A 139 0.25 -3.91 8.06
C VAL A 139 -0.12 -5.19 8.80
N TYR A 140 -0.11 -6.34 8.12
CA TYR A 140 -0.37 -7.62 8.75
C TYR A 140 0.70 -8.00 9.78
N ALA A 141 1.98 -7.79 9.44
CA ALA A 141 3.09 -8.02 10.37
C ALA A 141 3.01 -7.07 11.59
N ALA A 142 2.65 -5.80 11.37
CA ALA A 142 2.42 -4.85 12.45
C ALA A 142 1.30 -5.30 13.40
N ARG A 143 0.21 -5.85 12.85
CA ARG A 143 -0.91 -6.38 13.63
C ARG A 143 -0.52 -7.58 14.50
N ILE A 144 0.29 -8.50 13.97
CA ILE A 144 0.82 -9.62 14.77
C ILE A 144 1.65 -9.09 15.94
N ARG A 145 2.57 -8.16 15.69
CA ARG A 145 3.43 -7.57 16.73
C ARG A 145 2.63 -6.90 17.84
N VAL A 146 1.59 -6.14 17.49
CA VAL A 146 0.71 -5.48 18.47
C VAL A 146 -0.03 -6.53 19.30
N ASN A 147 -0.61 -7.54 18.66
CA ASN A 147 -1.31 -8.62 19.37
C ASN A 147 -0.37 -9.40 20.32
N GLU A 148 0.88 -9.65 19.92
CA GLU A 148 1.90 -10.29 20.77
C GLU A 148 2.17 -9.46 22.04
N ILE A 149 2.36 -8.15 21.89
CA ILE A 149 2.61 -7.23 23.02
C ILE A 149 1.43 -7.22 23.98
N ILE A 150 0.21 -7.12 23.45
CA ILE A 150 -1.01 -7.10 24.27
C ILE A 150 -1.20 -8.43 25.00
N ALA A 151 -0.95 -9.55 24.33
CA ALA A 151 -1.05 -10.88 24.92
C ALA A 151 -0.05 -11.06 26.08
N HIS A 152 1.19 -10.59 25.93
CA HIS A 152 2.17 -10.59 27.01
C HIS A 152 1.79 -9.67 28.17
N ALA A 153 1.27 -8.47 27.87
CA ALA A 153 0.83 -7.53 28.91
C ALA A 153 -0.38 -8.02 29.71
N LYS A 154 -1.26 -8.81 29.11
CA LYS A 154 -2.43 -9.41 29.80
C LYS A 154 -2.11 -10.69 30.58
N ALA A 155 -0.96 -11.31 30.31
CA ALA A 155 -0.52 -12.52 31.01
C ALA A 155 0.26 -12.22 32.31
N LEU A 156 0.53 -10.94 32.58
CA LEU A 156 1.32 -10.42 33.70
C LEU A 156 0.40 -9.71 34.69
#